data_AF-A0A7V1JJJ7-F1
#
_entry.id   AF-A0A7V1JJJ7-F1
#
_cell.length_a   1.000
_cell.length_b   1.000
_cell.length_c   1.000
_cell.angle_alpha   90.00
_cell.angle_beta   90.00
_cell.angle_gamma   90.00
#
_symmetry.space_group_name_H-M   'P 1'
#
loop_
_entity.id
_entity.type
_entity.pdbx_description
1 polymer ?
#
loop_
_entity_poly.entity_id
_entity_poly.type
_entity_poly.pdbx_seq_one_letter_code
_entity_poly.pdbx_strand_id
1 'polypeptide(L)'
;MKSYCRSIICCAVLVLLLSACGPGAPGTTRPPEVTPTKPSPTAIPTPGQEGESCLADLYIYPGSQEEPQMQAELKDLVRQMEAMAQASGGEVAVYVTADAPSKVVRFYQENPPRGGWNRTLDLTSEEGGIIVWEKGDLSAEAFVAVHEQKTVILLGCGSKLGTSTGPKLPTYTEDDGLSDNSVIAIAVAADGSAWFGTSFGLSHFDSSGWKTYTKDDGLPSNCITAVAMGADGSLWIGTDFWGVARFDGSSWKTYTERDGLRNNKVSSIAIAPDGTVWVGSCDVRGGISRFDGQGWTTYDKSDGLGDNCVEAIVVASDGTVWAGTKGGVSKFDGINWTNYTTADGLAGDSVNAVAVDQNGAVWVGTDVGVSRFDGQTWTTYTPDDGLVNPEVSAIAVAPDGSLWFGTLGGVSHLKDGSWQSYTERDGLPSNTAISIFAAPGGKVWIGTAFDGVAVLEPSE
;
A
#
# COMPACT_ATOMS: atom_id res chain seq x y z
N MET A 1 -9.55 18.86 9.76
CA MET A 1 -8.55 17.81 10.10
C MET A 1 -7.80 17.24 8.88
N LYS A 2 -7.88 17.86 7.69
CA LYS A 2 -7.08 17.51 6.49
C LYS A 2 -5.66 18.14 6.47
N SER A 3 -5.12 18.51 7.63
CA SER A 3 -3.84 19.27 7.74
C SER A 3 -2.73 18.50 8.45
N TYR A 4 -2.95 17.23 8.84
CA TYR A 4 -1.97 16.45 9.60
C TYR A 4 -1.07 15.54 8.73
N CYS A 5 -1.49 15.17 7.51
CA CYS A 5 -0.69 14.30 6.63
C CYS A 5 0.33 15.02 5.73
N ARG A 6 0.26 16.36 5.59
CA ARG A 6 1.31 17.12 4.87
C ARG A 6 2.60 17.28 5.66
N SER A 7 2.60 16.94 6.95
CA SER A 7 3.72 17.18 7.86
C SER A 7 4.66 15.98 8.02
N ILE A 8 4.29 14.78 7.55
CA ILE A 8 5.02 13.54 7.85
C ILE A 8 6.17 13.28 6.86
N ILE A 9 6.01 13.68 5.59
CA ILE A 9 7.04 13.52 4.56
C ILE A 9 8.21 14.50 4.75
N CYS A 10 7.95 15.69 5.30
CA CYS A 10 9.02 16.59 5.75
C CYS A 10 9.67 16.15 7.07
N CYS A 11 8.96 15.42 7.94
CA CYS A 11 9.52 14.98 9.22
C CYS A 11 10.47 13.79 9.08
N ALA A 12 10.27 12.87 8.14
CA ALA A 12 11.14 11.68 8.01
C ALA A 12 12.59 12.03 7.64
N VAL A 13 12.79 13.06 6.82
CA VAL A 13 14.14 13.56 6.46
C VAL A 13 14.70 14.50 7.53
N LEU A 14 13.85 15.23 8.26
CA LEU A 14 14.26 16.13 9.35
C LEU A 14 14.61 15.39 10.65
N VAL A 15 13.98 14.25 10.93
CA VAL A 15 14.18 13.45 12.15
C VAL A 15 15.47 12.63 12.11
N LEU A 16 16.01 12.33 10.92
CA LEU A 16 17.29 11.61 10.77
C LEU A 16 18.54 12.50 10.92
N LEU A 17 18.39 13.83 11.03
CA LEU A 17 19.53 14.78 11.09
C LEU A 17 19.58 15.69 12.33
N LEU A 18 18.56 15.68 13.19
CA LEU A 18 18.53 16.54 14.40
C LEU A 18 19.31 16.00 15.62
N SER A 19 20.14 14.96 15.47
CA SER A 19 20.94 14.39 16.56
C SER A 19 22.39 14.91 16.69
N ALA A 20 22.78 15.98 16.00
CA ALA A 20 24.12 16.55 16.16
C ALA A 20 24.12 18.09 16.10
N CYS A 21 23.85 18.75 17.23
CA CYS A 21 24.08 20.18 17.37
C CYS A 21 24.97 20.44 18.60
N GLY A 22 26.13 21.07 18.36
CA GLY A 22 27.07 21.58 19.37
C GLY A 22 27.49 23.01 18.98
N PRO A 23 27.72 23.94 19.93
CA PRO A 23 27.78 25.36 19.63
C PRO A 23 29.20 25.84 19.30
N GLY A 24 29.34 26.80 18.37
CA GLY A 24 30.57 27.61 18.29
C GLY A 24 30.86 28.44 17.04
N ALA A 25 30.27 29.65 16.98
CA ALA A 25 30.90 30.98 16.70
C ALA A 25 31.63 31.32 15.35
N PRO A 26 31.74 32.64 15.02
CA PRO A 26 31.66 33.15 13.65
C PRO A 26 33.00 33.59 13.03
N GLY A 27 33.04 33.65 11.70
CA GLY A 27 34.09 34.30 10.93
C GLY A 27 33.54 34.91 9.64
N THR A 28 33.37 36.23 9.61
CA THR A 28 33.01 36.98 8.42
C THR A 28 34.25 37.29 7.59
N THR A 29 34.34 36.72 6.40
CA THR A 29 35.12 37.26 5.29
C THR A 29 34.28 37.13 4.03
N ARG A 30 34.11 38.23 3.30
CA ARG A 30 33.46 38.25 1.98
C ARG A 30 34.46 37.71 0.95
N PRO A 31 34.17 36.60 0.23
CA PRO A 31 34.96 36.17 -0.92
C PRO A 31 34.16 36.41 -2.21
N PRO A 32 34.79 36.23 -3.38
CA PRO A 32 34.54 37.01 -4.59
C PRO A 32 33.24 36.63 -5.30
N GLU A 33 32.88 37.39 -6.32
CA GLU A 33 31.88 37.02 -7.31
C GLU A 33 32.24 35.64 -7.87
N VAL A 34 31.44 34.63 -7.52
CA VAL A 34 31.74 33.24 -7.85
C VAL A 34 30.96 32.84 -9.08
N THR A 35 31.66 32.40 -10.11
CA THR A 35 31.06 31.90 -11.34
C THR A 35 30.58 30.46 -11.12
N PRO A 36 29.27 30.19 -11.21
CA PRO A 36 28.74 28.84 -11.01
C PRO A 36 29.05 27.93 -12.21
N THR A 37 29.23 26.64 -11.95
CA THR A 37 29.50 25.60 -12.95
C THR A 37 28.39 24.54 -12.96
N LYS A 38 28.26 23.81 -14.07
CA LYS A 38 27.20 22.80 -14.27
C LYS A 38 27.66 21.38 -13.85
N PRO A 39 26.73 20.47 -13.49
CA PRO A 39 27.01 19.05 -13.34
C PRO A 39 27.63 18.45 -14.60
N SER A 40 28.59 17.53 -14.43
CA SER A 40 29.15 16.75 -15.53
C SER A 40 28.20 15.59 -15.88
N PRO A 41 27.83 15.39 -17.15
CA PRO A 41 27.00 14.26 -17.56
C PRO A 41 27.82 12.96 -17.55
N THR A 42 27.45 12.02 -16.68
CA THR A 42 28.08 10.70 -16.61
C THR A 42 27.49 9.77 -17.69
N ALA A 43 28.27 9.51 -18.74
CA ALA A 43 28.17 8.45 -19.76
C ALA A 43 26.88 8.33 -20.64
N ILE A 44 27.09 8.40 -21.96
CA ILE A 44 26.13 8.51 -23.09
C ILE A 44 25.67 7.12 -23.62
N PRO A 45 24.42 7.00 -24.14
CA PRO A 45 24.23 6.53 -25.53
C PRO A 45 23.58 7.58 -26.46
N THR A 46 23.91 7.46 -27.74
CA THR A 46 23.83 8.40 -28.88
C THR A 46 22.39 8.65 -29.45
N PRO A 47 22.18 9.56 -30.41
CA PRO A 47 21.19 10.64 -30.31
C PRO A 47 19.89 10.38 -31.09
N GLY A 48 18.77 10.67 -30.43
CA GLY A 48 17.43 10.84 -30.96
C GLY A 48 16.62 11.63 -29.94
N GLN A 49 16.91 12.93 -29.84
CA GLN A 49 16.53 13.82 -28.74
C GLN A 49 15.05 14.23 -28.76
N GLU A 50 14.38 14.09 -27.62
CA GLU A 50 13.95 15.20 -26.75
C GLU A 50 14.14 14.74 -25.29
N GLY A 51 14.96 15.46 -24.50
CA GLY A 51 15.28 15.08 -23.12
C GLY A 51 16.66 15.55 -22.68
N GLU A 52 16.86 16.86 -22.50
CA GLU A 52 17.99 17.35 -21.70
C GLU A 52 17.69 17.04 -20.21
N SER A 53 18.64 16.42 -19.49
CA SER A 53 18.52 16.19 -18.04
C SER A 53 18.32 17.53 -17.34
N CYS A 54 17.22 17.69 -16.62
CA CYS A 54 16.89 18.92 -15.90
C CYS A 54 17.86 19.22 -14.74
N LEU A 55 18.73 18.28 -14.36
CA LEU A 55 19.89 18.60 -13.51
C LEU A 55 20.83 19.64 -14.16
N ALA A 56 20.91 19.69 -15.49
CA ALA A 56 21.78 20.64 -16.20
C ALA A 56 21.32 22.10 -16.07
N ASP A 57 20.09 22.33 -15.58
CA ASP A 57 19.52 23.64 -15.27
C ASP A 57 19.85 24.10 -13.84
N LEU A 58 20.24 23.17 -12.94
CA LEU A 58 20.67 23.47 -11.58
C LEU A 58 22.12 23.96 -11.55
N TYR A 59 22.39 24.88 -10.63
CA TYR A 59 23.74 25.37 -10.37
C TYR A 59 24.42 24.57 -9.27
N ILE A 60 25.68 24.19 -9.48
CA ILE A 60 26.52 23.64 -8.42
C ILE A 60 26.94 24.78 -7.49
N TYR A 61 26.80 24.58 -6.18
CA TYR A 61 27.32 25.53 -5.20
C TYR A 61 28.84 25.70 -5.37
N PRO A 62 29.33 26.92 -5.57
CA PRO A 62 30.75 27.11 -5.85
C PRO A 62 31.67 26.70 -4.70
N GLY A 63 32.79 26.03 -5.04
CA GLY A 63 33.73 25.51 -4.04
C GLY A 63 33.28 24.19 -3.39
N SER A 64 32.14 23.63 -3.81
CA SER A 64 31.79 22.24 -3.48
C SER A 64 32.51 21.25 -4.41
N GLN A 65 32.72 20.03 -3.93
CA GLN A 65 33.34 18.93 -4.69
C GLN A 65 32.51 17.66 -4.54
N GLU A 66 32.52 16.80 -5.56
CA GLU A 66 32.00 15.44 -5.43
C GLU A 66 32.91 14.65 -4.49
N GLU A 67 32.33 14.00 -3.49
CA GLU A 67 33.06 13.18 -2.53
C GLU A 67 32.55 11.73 -2.64
N PRO A 68 33.21 10.86 -3.42
CA PRO A 68 32.74 9.50 -3.70
C PRO A 68 32.55 8.64 -2.44
N GLN A 69 33.32 8.91 -1.38
CA GLN A 69 33.15 8.26 -0.08
C GLN A 69 31.83 8.65 0.59
N MET A 70 31.46 9.94 0.53
CA MET A 70 30.20 10.44 1.07
C MET A 70 29.00 9.91 0.28
N GLN A 71 29.14 9.72 -1.04
CA GLN A 71 28.14 9.04 -1.85
C GLN A 71 27.92 7.58 -1.43
N ALA A 72 28.99 6.87 -1.05
CA ALA A 72 28.89 5.50 -0.55
C ALA A 72 28.28 5.43 0.86
N GLU A 73 28.60 6.39 1.74
CA GLU A 73 28.06 6.48 3.10
C GLU A 73 26.58 6.87 3.10
N LEU A 74 26.16 7.76 2.18
CA LEU A 74 24.77 8.16 2.00
C LEU A 74 24.02 7.27 1.01
N LYS A 75 24.58 6.12 0.61
CA LYS A 75 24.05 5.29 -0.47
C LYS A 75 22.58 4.90 -0.27
N ASP A 76 22.15 4.64 0.96
CA ASP A 76 20.74 4.31 1.23
C ASP A 76 19.82 5.52 1.09
N LEU A 77 20.26 6.71 1.51
CA LEU A 77 19.53 7.96 1.31
C LEU A 77 19.47 8.34 -0.18
N VAL A 78 20.60 8.23 -0.88
CA VAL A 78 20.71 8.45 -2.32
C VAL A 78 19.82 7.47 -3.08
N ARG A 79 19.85 6.17 -2.73
CA ARG A 79 18.97 5.14 -3.30
C ARG A 79 17.48 5.43 -3.04
N GLN A 80 17.13 5.92 -1.85
CA GLN A 80 15.76 6.34 -1.54
C GLN A 80 15.33 7.55 -2.37
N MET A 81 16.19 8.55 -2.55
CA MET A 81 15.91 9.72 -3.38
C MET A 81 15.84 9.36 -4.88
N GLU A 82 16.74 8.50 -5.36
CA GLU A 82 16.71 7.96 -6.73
C GLU A 82 15.45 7.13 -6.98
N ALA A 83 15.01 6.33 -6.00
CA ALA A 83 13.76 5.58 -6.07
C ALA A 83 12.53 6.52 -6.11
N MET A 84 12.56 7.64 -5.36
CA MET A 84 11.53 8.68 -5.44
C MET A 84 11.51 9.37 -6.81
N ALA A 85 12.67 9.58 -7.44
CA ALA A 85 12.81 10.24 -8.76
C ALA A 85 12.46 9.33 -9.98
N GLN A 86 12.02 8.09 -9.75
CA GLN A 86 12.09 7.02 -10.75
C GLN A 86 10.90 6.90 -11.73
N ALA A 87 10.54 7.99 -12.43
CA ALA A 87 9.65 7.95 -13.61
C ALA A 87 10.13 8.86 -14.76
N SER A 88 11.29 9.50 -14.62
CA SER A 88 11.84 10.42 -15.64
C SER A 88 13.35 10.27 -15.84
N GLY A 89 13.96 9.17 -15.36
CA GLY A 89 15.42 9.02 -15.39
C GLY A 89 16.14 10.03 -14.48
N GLY A 90 15.54 10.31 -13.31
CA GLY A 90 16.07 11.31 -12.38
C GLY A 90 17.45 10.95 -11.85
N GLU A 91 18.35 11.92 -11.94
CA GLU A 91 19.74 11.83 -11.49
C GLU A 91 19.86 12.55 -10.13
N VAL A 92 20.66 12.02 -9.20
CA VAL A 92 21.01 12.69 -7.93
C VAL A 92 22.51 12.95 -7.92
N ALA A 93 22.90 14.21 -7.76
CA ALA A 93 24.31 14.60 -7.62
C ALA A 93 24.60 15.04 -6.19
N VAL A 94 25.66 14.46 -5.60
CA VAL A 94 26.08 14.72 -4.22
C VAL A 94 27.34 15.57 -4.22
N TYR A 95 27.27 16.72 -3.57
CA TYR A 95 28.39 17.64 -3.40
C TYR A 95 28.63 17.93 -1.92
N VAL A 96 29.88 18.23 -1.57
CA VAL A 96 30.28 18.57 -0.21
C VAL A 96 31.07 19.87 -0.21
N THR A 97 30.83 20.72 0.78
CA THR A 97 31.59 21.97 1.00
C THR A 97 31.89 22.19 2.48
N ALA A 98 32.99 22.90 2.75
CA ALA A 98 33.35 23.37 4.08
C ALA A 98 32.63 24.67 4.49
N ASP A 99 31.88 25.29 3.57
CA ASP A 99 31.07 26.47 3.87
C ASP A 99 29.85 26.12 4.75
N ALA A 100 29.40 27.10 5.54
CA ALA A 100 28.24 26.94 6.42
C ALA A 100 26.93 26.74 5.63
N PRO A 101 25.98 25.91 6.12
CA PRO A 101 24.71 25.62 5.44
C PRO A 101 23.90 26.86 5.07
N SER A 102 23.89 27.87 5.96
CA SER A 102 23.20 29.14 5.72
C SER A 102 23.67 29.87 4.46
N LYS A 103 24.96 29.75 4.09
CA LYS A 103 25.48 30.32 2.83
C LYS A 103 24.98 29.54 1.62
N VAL A 104 24.94 28.21 1.73
CA VAL A 104 24.51 27.31 0.66
C VAL A 104 23.01 27.44 0.39
N VAL A 105 22.20 27.45 1.45
CA VAL A 105 20.75 27.72 1.38
C VAL A 105 20.50 29.05 0.65
N ARG A 106 21.17 30.12 1.09
CA ARG A 106 21.00 31.45 0.50
C ARG A 106 21.36 31.47 -0.98
N PHE A 107 22.43 30.76 -1.37
CA PHE A 107 22.81 30.63 -2.77
C PHE A 107 21.66 30.05 -3.61
N TYR A 108 21.06 28.94 -3.19
CA TYR A 108 19.96 28.32 -3.94
C TYR A 108 18.68 29.18 -3.92
N GLN A 109 18.41 29.91 -2.84
CA GLN A 109 17.29 30.86 -2.81
C GLN A 109 17.45 32.02 -3.79
N GLU A 110 18.68 32.50 -4.00
CA GLU A 110 19.01 33.61 -4.89
C GLU A 110 19.26 33.17 -6.34
N ASN A 111 19.53 31.88 -6.58
CA ASN A 111 19.87 31.31 -7.89
C ASN A 111 18.94 30.13 -8.26
N PRO A 112 17.68 30.40 -8.66
CA PRO A 112 16.78 29.35 -9.14
C PRO A 112 17.31 28.70 -10.44
N PRO A 113 16.87 27.47 -10.77
CA PRO A 113 17.27 26.80 -12.00
C PRO A 113 16.88 27.60 -13.26
N ARG A 114 17.68 27.44 -14.31
CA ARG A 114 17.51 28.18 -15.58
C ARG A 114 16.28 27.71 -16.35
N GLY A 115 15.68 28.61 -17.11
CA GLY A 115 14.63 28.24 -18.07
C GLY A 115 13.20 28.28 -17.52
N GLY A 116 12.93 29.17 -16.56
CA GLY A 116 11.55 29.51 -16.15
C GLY A 116 10.94 28.62 -15.09
N TRP A 117 11.75 28.07 -14.19
CA TRP A 117 11.29 27.29 -13.05
C TRP A 117 10.65 28.18 -11.97
N ASN A 118 9.60 27.66 -11.32
CA ASN A 118 8.93 28.33 -10.21
C ASN A 118 9.29 27.65 -8.90
N ARG A 119 9.75 28.40 -7.90
CA ARG A 119 9.97 27.86 -6.55
C ARG A 119 8.62 27.57 -5.89
N THR A 120 8.36 26.31 -5.56
CA THR A 120 7.09 25.84 -4.97
C THR A 120 7.22 25.46 -3.51
N LEU A 121 8.42 25.12 -3.05
CA LEU A 121 8.72 24.84 -1.64
C LEU A 121 10.05 25.47 -1.23
N ASP A 122 10.08 26.04 -0.03
CA ASP A 122 11.28 26.57 0.61
C ASP A 122 11.13 26.33 2.13
N LEU A 123 11.73 25.23 2.59
CA LEU A 123 11.73 24.82 3.99
C LEU A 123 13.17 24.86 4.49
N THR A 124 13.66 26.06 4.74
CA THR A 124 15.07 26.31 5.06
C THR A 124 15.24 27.02 6.40
N SER A 125 16.39 26.78 7.02
CA SER A 125 16.88 27.40 8.26
C SER A 125 18.37 27.72 8.15
N GLU A 126 18.98 28.28 9.19
CA GLU A 126 20.44 28.51 9.23
C GLU A 126 21.26 27.19 9.22
N GLU A 127 20.63 26.07 9.58
CA GLU A 127 21.26 24.74 9.68
C GLU A 127 21.13 23.91 8.39
N GLY A 128 20.32 24.35 7.42
CA GLY A 128 20.07 23.62 6.17
C GLY A 128 18.62 23.68 5.73
N GLY A 129 18.19 22.77 4.86
CA GLY A 129 16.80 22.64 4.43
C GLY A 129 16.62 22.17 3.00
N ILE A 130 15.39 22.33 2.51
CA ILE A 130 14.96 21.86 1.18
C ILE A 130 14.37 23.00 0.38
N ILE A 131 14.79 23.12 -0.87
CA ILE A 131 14.19 24.02 -1.85
C ILE A 131 13.74 23.21 -3.05
N VAL A 132 12.48 23.40 -3.49
CA VAL A 132 11.88 22.71 -4.63
C VAL A 132 11.43 23.73 -5.67
N TRP A 133 11.74 23.44 -6.93
CA TRP A 133 11.27 24.19 -8.08
C TRP A 133 10.52 23.28 -9.05
N GLU A 134 9.49 23.81 -9.70
CA GLU A 134 8.70 23.10 -10.69
C GLU A 134 8.65 23.83 -12.03
N LYS A 135 8.66 23.06 -13.13
CA LYS A 135 8.49 23.54 -14.51
C LYS A 135 7.75 22.49 -15.34
N GLY A 136 6.50 22.79 -15.70
CA GLY A 136 5.63 21.79 -16.33
C GLY A 136 5.44 20.58 -15.41
N ASP A 137 5.73 19.38 -15.92
CA ASP A 137 5.67 18.12 -15.18
C ASP A 137 7.00 17.73 -14.53
N LEU A 138 7.97 18.66 -14.43
CA LEU A 138 9.27 18.42 -13.80
C LEU A 138 9.37 19.12 -12.44
N SER A 139 10.08 18.47 -11.51
CA SER A 139 10.51 18.97 -10.20
C SER A 139 12.03 18.91 -10.12
N ALA A 140 12.64 19.95 -9.59
CA ALA A 140 14.06 20.00 -9.25
C ALA A 140 14.19 20.33 -7.77
N GLU A 141 15.09 19.65 -7.06
CA GLU A 141 15.29 19.82 -5.62
C GLU A 141 16.75 20.13 -5.28
N ALA A 142 16.95 21.02 -4.31
CA ALA A 142 18.21 21.19 -3.60
C ALA A 142 18.00 20.89 -2.12
N PHE A 143 18.69 19.87 -1.63
CA PHE A 143 18.73 19.49 -0.22
C PHE A 143 20.08 19.89 0.37
N VAL A 144 20.07 20.60 1.50
CA VAL A 144 21.27 21.07 2.19
C VAL A 144 21.23 20.59 3.63
N ALA A 145 22.27 19.87 4.07
CA ALA A 145 22.38 19.37 5.43
C ALA A 145 23.82 19.38 5.94
N VAL A 146 24.01 19.17 7.24
CA VAL A 146 25.34 19.00 7.85
C VAL A 146 25.58 17.53 8.15
N HIS A 147 26.73 17.00 7.72
CA HIS A 147 27.22 15.68 8.09
C HIS A 147 28.72 15.76 8.39
N GLU A 148 29.16 15.20 9.53
CA GLU A 148 30.56 15.21 9.98
C GLU A 148 31.25 16.59 9.86
N GLN A 149 30.57 17.65 10.29
CA GLN A 149 31.03 19.05 10.24
C GLN A 149 31.23 19.63 8.82
N LYS A 150 30.81 18.92 7.78
CA LYS A 150 30.74 19.43 6.41
C LYS A 150 29.29 19.67 6.00
N THR A 151 29.08 20.60 5.06
CA THR A 151 27.77 20.81 4.44
C THR A 151 27.65 19.90 3.22
N VAL A 152 26.66 19.03 3.22
CA VAL A 152 26.28 18.13 2.13
C VAL A 152 25.15 18.78 1.33
N ILE A 153 25.25 18.68 0.01
CA ILE A 153 24.29 19.20 -0.96
C ILE A 153 23.85 18.04 -1.85
N LEU A 154 22.56 17.76 -1.89
CA LEU A 154 21.98 16.81 -2.82
C LEU A 154 21.15 17.60 -3.83
N LEU A 155 21.49 17.45 -5.10
CA LEU A 155 20.71 18.00 -6.22
C LEU A 155 19.95 16.87 -6.89
N GLY A 156 18.63 16.98 -6.92
CA GLY A 156 17.73 16.02 -7.55
C GLY A 156 16.93 16.66 -8.67
N CYS A 157 16.57 15.88 -9.68
CA CYS A 157 15.53 16.26 -10.63
C CYS A 157 14.68 15.07 -11.06
N GLY A 158 13.38 15.27 -11.22
CA GLY A 158 12.46 14.22 -11.66
C GLY A 158 11.10 14.74 -12.11
N SER A 159 10.14 13.85 -12.34
CA SER A 159 8.74 14.23 -12.54
C SER A 159 8.16 14.86 -11.28
N LYS A 160 7.31 15.87 -11.44
CA LYS A 160 6.56 16.49 -10.36
C LYS A 160 5.72 15.45 -9.61
N LEU A 161 5.81 15.47 -8.28
CA LEU A 161 4.97 14.65 -7.42
C LEU A 161 3.49 15.02 -7.63
N GLY A 162 2.67 14.01 -7.97
CA GLY A 162 1.22 14.16 -8.16
C GLY A 162 0.76 14.42 -9.60
N THR A 163 1.66 14.48 -10.59
CA THR A 163 1.31 14.43 -12.02
C THR A 163 1.67 13.07 -12.59
N SER A 164 0.94 12.03 -12.17
CA SER A 164 0.86 10.78 -12.95
C SER A 164 0.23 11.14 -14.30
N THR A 165 1.06 11.16 -15.35
CA THR A 165 0.63 11.23 -16.76
C THR A 165 0.46 9.83 -17.37
N GLY A 166 0.60 8.78 -16.56
CA GLY A 166 0.21 7.43 -16.94
C GLY A 166 -1.30 7.35 -17.18
N PRO A 167 -1.77 6.39 -18.00
CA PRO A 167 -3.19 6.16 -18.13
C PRO A 167 -3.77 5.87 -16.75
N LYS A 168 -4.67 6.75 -16.27
CA LYS A 168 -5.39 6.49 -15.01
C LYS A 168 -6.22 5.25 -15.20
N LEU A 169 -6.18 4.35 -14.23
CA LEU A 169 -7.12 3.26 -14.20
C LEU A 169 -8.53 3.83 -14.01
N PRO A 170 -9.56 3.25 -14.65
CA PRO A 170 -10.93 3.56 -14.30
C PRO A 170 -11.12 3.44 -12.80
N THR A 171 -11.69 4.47 -12.18
CA THR A 171 -11.88 4.56 -10.74
C THR A 171 -13.31 4.97 -10.42
N TYR A 172 -13.78 4.51 -9.26
CA TYR A 172 -15.07 4.88 -8.71
C TYR A 172 -14.90 5.39 -7.28
N THR A 173 -15.49 6.56 -7.02
CA THR A 173 -15.41 7.30 -5.76
C THR A 173 -16.81 7.67 -5.26
N GLU A 174 -16.89 8.40 -4.14
CA GLU A 174 -18.13 9.01 -3.67
C GLU A 174 -18.83 9.87 -4.75
N ASP A 175 -18.07 10.54 -5.61
CA ASP A 175 -18.61 11.36 -6.70
C ASP A 175 -19.31 10.52 -7.78
N ASP A 176 -18.97 9.22 -7.88
CA ASP A 176 -19.56 8.29 -8.83
C ASP A 176 -20.76 7.52 -8.26
N GLY A 177 -20.96 7.56 -6.93
CA GLY A 177 -22.05 6.88 -6.22
C GLY A 177 -21.60 5.81 -5.21
N LEU A 178 -20.30 5.61 -5.01
CA LEU A 178 -19.77 4.80 -3.92
C LEU A 178 -20.14 5.44 -2.57
N SER A 179 -20.40 4.62 -1.54
CA SER A 179 -20.85 5.12 -0.23
C SER A 179 -19.77 5.81 0.60
N ASP A 180 -18.52 5.39 0.44
CA ASP A 180 -17.33 5.98 1.06
C ASP A 180 -16.09 5.52 0.28
N ASN A 181 -15.06 6.37 0.21
CA ASN A 181 -13.83 6.07 -0.53
C ASN A 181 -12.92 5.03 0.16
N SER A 182 -13.24 4.59 1.37
CA SER A 182 -12.54 3.50 2.05
C SER A 182 -13.22 2.16 1.76
N VAL A 183 -12.64 1.37 0.84
CA VAL A 183 -13.26 0.11 0.36
C VAL A 183 -12.54 -1.09 0.96
N ILE A 184 -13.17 -1.67 1.98
CA ILE A 184 -12.57 -2.70 2.85
C ILE A 184 -12.82 -4.11 2.31
N ALA A 185 -13.95 -4.34 1.64
CA ALA A 185 -14.31 -5.66 1.14
C ALA A 185 -15.01 -5.58 -0.22
N ILE A 186 -14.76 -6.58 -1.07
CA ILE A 186 -15.33 -6.68 -2.41
C ILE A 186 -15.85 -8.10 -2.62
N ALA A 187 -17.08 -8.22 -3.11
CA ALA A 187 -17.65 -9.47 -3.59
C ALA A 187 -18.35 -9.25 -4.93
N VAL A 188 -18.18 -10.15 -5.89
CA VAL A 188 -18.81 -10.04 -7.22
C VAL A 188 -19.73 -11.23 -7.44
N ALA A 189 -20.95 -10.94 -7.88
CA ALA A 189 -21.95 -11.92 -8.26
C ALA A 189 -21.63 -12.57 -9.61
N ALA A 190 -22.24 -13.73 -9.86
CA ALA A 190 -22.13 -14.44 -11.13
C ALA A 190 -22.69 -13.64 -12.33
N ASP A 191 -23.60 -12.69 -12.09
CA ASP A 191 -24.12 -11.78 -13.11
C ASP A 191 -23.18 -10.58 -13.41
N GLY A 192 -22.04 -10.51 -12.71
CA GLY A 192 -21.06 -9.45 -12.84
C GLY A 192 -21.33 -8.22 -11.97
N SER A 193 -22.43 -8.18 -11.22
CA SER A 193 -22.67 -7.11 -10.25
C SER A 193 -21.70 -7.19 -9.08
N ALA A 194 -21.27 -6.05 -8.57
CA ALA A 194 -20.24 -5.94 -7.54
C ALA A 194 -20.78 -5.30 -6.26
N TRP A 195 -20.35 -5.82 -5.12
CA TRP A 195 -20.69 -5.36 -3.79
C TRP A 195 -19.43 -4.90 -3.07
N PHE A 196 -19.48 -3.68 -2.53
CA PHE A 196 -18.36 -3.00 -1.89
C PHE A 196 -18.75 -2.67 -0.45
N GLY A 197 -18.08 -3.32 0.50
CA GLY A 197 -18.15 -2.94 1.91
C GLY A 197 -17.25 -1.74 2.17
N THR A 198 -17.83 -0.66 2.67
CA THR A 198 -17.09 0.58 2.93
C THR A 198 -17.16 1.00 4.40
N SER A 199 -16.43 2.04 4.77
CA SER A 199 -16.53 2.65 6.10
C SER A 199 -17.90 3.31 6.37
N PHE A 200 -18.70 3.56 5.34
CA PHE A 200 -20.03 4.20 5.44
C PHE A 200 -21.13 3.50 4.63
N GLY A 201 -21.14 2.16 4.62
CA GLY A 201 -22.25 1.36 4.14
C GLY A 201 -21.83 0.28 3.16
N LEU A 202 -22.82 -0.34 2.55
CA LEU A 202 -22.64 -1.35 1.51
C LEU A 202 -23.09 -0.76 0.18
N SER A 203 -22.17 -0.61 -0.76
CA SER A 203 -22.48 -0.17 -2.12
C SER A 203 -22.63 -1.37 -3.06
N HIS A 204 -23.65 -1.35 -3.89
CA HIS A 204 -23.92 -2.31 -4.95
C HIS A 204 -23.84 -1.60 -6.29
N PHE A 205 -23.08 -2.17 -7.22
CA PHE A 205 -22.92 -1.68 -8.57
C PHE A 205 -23.36 -2.74 -9.57
N ASP A 206 -24.33 -2.40 -10.41
CA ASP A 206 -24.83 -3.27 -11.47
C ASP A 206 -25.17 -2.47 -12.74
N SER A 207 -25.88 -3.09 -13.68
CA SER A 207 -26.29 -2.45 -14.95
C SER A 207 -27.19 -1.21 -14.78
N SER A 208 -27.83 -1.04 -13.62
CA SER A 208 -28.67 0.10 -13.26
C SER A 208 -27.89 1.24 -12.58
N GLY A 209 -26.63 1.00 -12.23
CA GLY A 209 -25.74 1.96 -11.56
C GLY A 209 -25.51 1.62 -10.09
N TRP A 210 -25.28 2.67 -9.29
CA TRP A 210 -24.95 2.55 -7.87
C TRP A 210 -26.19 2.56 -6.99
N LYS A 211 -26.21 1.66 -6.01
CA LYS A 211 -27.16 1.64 -4.90
C LYS A 211 -26.42 1.45 -3.59
N THR A 212 -26.77 2.25 -2.60
CA THR A 212 -26.18 2.15 -1.25
C THR A 212 -27.20 1.62 -0.26
N TYR A 213 -26.74 0.75 0.62
CA TYR A 213 -27.47 0.26 1.78
C TYR A 213 -26.77 0.73 3.05
N THR A 214 -27.56 1.20 4.01
CA THR A 214 -27.10 1.73 5.31
C THR A 214 -27.92 1.12 6.44
N LYS A 215 -27.69 1.59 7.68
CA LYS A 215 -28.53 1.30 8.84
C LYS A 215 -30.01 1.56 8.59
N ASP A 216 -30.35 2.59 7.82
CA ASP A 216 -31.74 2.95 7.52
C ASP A 216 -32.41 1.91 6.60
N ASP A 217 -31.62 1.12 5.87
CA ASP A 217 -32.09 0.06 4.98
C ASP A 217 -32.15 -1.32 5.65
N GLY A 218 -31.64 -1.46 6.88
CA GLY A 218 -31.65 -2.69 7.68
C GLY A 218 -30.29 -3.27 8.02
N LEU A 219 -29.18 -2.65 7.60
CA LEU A 219 -27.84 -3.04 8.09
C LEU A 219 -27.71 -2.77 9.60
N PRO A 220 -26.99 -3.62 10.35
CA PRO A 220 -26.74 -3.36 11.76
C PRO A 220 -25.69 -2.26 11.98
N SER A 221 -24.76 -2.05 11.04
CA SER A 221 -23.79 -0.96 11.03
C SER A 221 -23.48 -0.47 9.62
N ASN A 222 -23.04 0.79 9.51
CA ASN A 222 -22.47 1.32 8.26
C ASN A 222 -20.98 0.98 8.13
N CYS A 223 -20.29 0.61 9.21
CA CYS A 223 -18.88 0.23 9.15
C CYS A 223 -18.78 -1.24 8.73
N ILE A 224 -18.64 -1.48 7.44
CA ILE A 224 -18.57 -2.82 6.84
C ILE A 224 -17.12 -3.28 6.82
N THR A 225 -16.87 -4.50 7.29
CA THR A 225 -15.52 -5.07 7.40
C THR A 225 -15.32 -6.30 6.53
N ALA A 226 -16.39 -6.98 6.15
CA ALA A 226 -16.34 -8.16 5.30
C ALA A 226 -17.62 -8.27 4.46
N VAL A 227 -17.49 -8.78 3.24
CA VAL A 227 -18.62 -9.12 2.37
C VAL A 227 -18.30 -10.46 1.71
N ALA A 228 -19.21 -11.42 1.83
CA ALA A 228 -19.12 -12.72 1.18
C ALA A 228 -20.45 -13.08 0.53
N MET A 229 -20.40 -13.67 -0.66
CA MET A 229 -21.58 -14.09 -1.40
C MET A 229 -21.71 -15.61 -1.40
N GLY A 230 -22.87 -16.10 -0.98
CA GLY A 230 -23.22 -17.51 -1.05
C GLY A 230 -23.65 -17.92 -2.44
N ALA A 231 -23.55 -19.22 -2.74
CA ALA A 231 -24.03 -19.79 -4.01
C ALA A 231 -25.55 -19.66 -4.21
N ASP A 232 -26.30 -19.42 -3.12
CA ASP A 232 -27.75 -19.13 -3.13
C ASP A 232 -28.05 -17.66 -3.46
N GLY A 233 -27.03 -16.83 -3.71
CA GLY A 233 -27.14 -15.40 -3.92
C GLY A 233 -27.29 -14.59 -2.63
N SER A 234 -27.29 -15.23 -1.47
CA SER A 234 -27.34 -14.50 -0.20
C SER A 234 -25.99 -13.84 0.10
N LEU A 235 -26.06 -12.61 0.58
CA LEU A 235 -24.90 -11.87 1.03
C LEU A 235 -24.75 -12.00 2.53
N TRP A 236 -23.52 -12.21 2.98
CA TRP A 236 -23.11 -12.16 4.36
C TRP A 236 -22.16 -10.99 4.55
N ILE A 237 -22.52 -10.10 5.48
CA ILE A 237 -21.87 -8.82 5.69
C ILE A 237 -21.38 -8.77 7.13
N GLY A 238 -20.07 -8.63 7.30
CA GLY A 238 -19.43 -8.39 8.59
C GLY A 238 -19.43 -6.91 8.92
N THR A 239 -19.63 -6.58 10.19
CA THR A 239 -19.58 -5.21 10.66
C THR A 239 -18.65 -5.04 11.86
N ASP A 240 -18.10 -3.84 12.00
CA ASP A 240 -17.28 -3.50 13.16
C ASP A 240 -18.17 -3.33 14.40
N PHE A 241 -18.06 -4.27 15.34
CA PHE A 241 -18.79 -4.38 16.62
C PHE A 241 -20.31 -4.62 16.59
N TRP A 242 -20.94 -4.80 15.42
CA TRP A 242 -22.40 -5.03 15.33
C TRP A 242 -22.82 -6.39 14.77
N GLY A 243 -21.86 -7.32 14.68
CA GLY A 243 -22.09 -8.70 14.27
C GLY A 243 -22.19 -8.86 12.75
N VAL A 244 -22.94 -9.88 12.35
CA VAL A 244 -23.06 -10.31 10.95
C VAL A 244 -24.48 -10.09 10.45
N ALA A 245 -24.63 -9.47 9.28
CA ALA A 245 -25.91 -9.38 8.59
C ALA A 245 -25.95 -10.37 7.43
N ARG A 246 -27.07 -11.07 7.26
CA ARG A 246 -27.41 -11.83 6.05
C ARG A 246 -28.49 -11.07 5.28
N PHE A 247 -28.27 -10.88 3.99
CA PHE A 247 -29.23 -10.30 3.06
C PHE A 247 -29.59 -11.31 1.98
N ASP A 248 -30.89 -11.60 1.80
CA ASP A 248 -31.38 -12.57 0.81
C ASP A 248 -31.84 -11.90 -0.52
N GLY A 249 -31.53 -10.62 -0.70
CA GLY A 249 -32.02 -9.81 -1.82
C GLY A 249 -33.31 -9.03 -1.49
N SER A 250 -33.99 -9.38 -0.39
CA SER A 250 -35.24 -8.74 0.01
C SER A 250 -35.30 -8.38 1.50
N SER A 251 -34.67 -9.18 2.36
CA SER A 251 -34.77 -9.09 3.81
C SER A 251 -33.41 -9.22 4.48
N TRP A 252 -33.27 -8.53 5.61
CA TRP A 252 -32.08 -8.54 6.44
C TRP A 252 -32.29 -9.38 7.70
N LYS A 253 -31.28 -10.17 8.06
CA LYS A 253 -31.21 -10.85 9.35
C LYS A 253 -29.85 -10.65 9.99
N THR A 254 -29.84 -10.15 11.22
CA THR A 254 -28.61 -9.91 11.97
C THR A 254 -28.36 -11.04 12.97
N TYR A 255 -27.10 -11.42 13.11
CA TYR A 255 -26.59 -12.35 14.11
C TYR A 255 -25.53 -11.67 14.98
N THR A 256 -25.66 -11.85 16.28
CA THR A 256 -24.80 -11.26 17.31
C THR A 256 -24.34 -12.33 18.31
N GLU A 257 -23.56 -11.93 19.31
CA GLU A 257 -23.21 -12.79 20.46
C GLU A 257 -24.44 -13.40 21.15
N ARG A 258 -25.61 -12.73 21.10
CA ARG A 258 -26.86 -13.26 21.65
C ARG A 258 -27.40 -14.46 20.88
N ASP A 259 -27.03 -14.56 19.60
CA ASP A 259 -27.46 -15.62 18.68
C ASP A 259 -26.44 -16.77 18.65
N GLY A 260 -25.29 -16.62 19.30
CA GLY A 260 -24.22 -17.63 19.36
C GLY A 260 -22.94 -17.24 18.63
N LEU A 261 -22.86 -16.06 18.02
CA LEU A 261 -21.62 -15.55 17.43
C LEU A 261 -20.54 -15.39 18.53
N ARG A 262 -19.27 -15.69 18.22
CA ARG A 262 -18.18 -15.58 19.20
C ARG A 262 -17.96 -14.14 19.66
N ASN A 263 -18.00 -13.20 18.72
CA ASN A 263 -17.70 -11.79 18.95
C ASN A 263 -18.42 -10.94 17.90
N ASN A 264 -18.95 -9.79 18.29
CA ASN A 264 -19.64 -8.89 17.35
C ASN A 264 -18.69 -8.08 16.45
N LYS A 265 -17.39 -8.06 16.74
CA LYS A 265 -16.38 -7.42 15.89
C LYS A 265 -15.95 -8.41 14.81
N VAL A 266 -16.54 -8.28 13.63
CA VAL A 266 -16.23 -9.16 12.50
C VAL A 266 -15.06 -8.60 11.70
N SER A 267 -14.11 -9.45 11.32
CA SER A 267 -12.96 -9.10 10.48
C SER A 267 -13.00 -9.81 9.11
N SER A 268 -13.51 -11.04 9.06
CA SER A 268 -13.61 -11.82 7.82
C SER A 268 -14.81 -12.75 7.80
N ILE A 269 -15.28 -13.06 6.59
CA ILE A 269 -16.32 -14.06 6.34
C ILE A 269 -15.90 -14.91 5.15
N ALA A 270 -16.01 -16.23 5.29
CA ALA A 270 -15.86 -17.19 4.20
C ALA A 270 -17.07 -18.12 4.16
N ILE A 271 -17.50 -18.50 2.96
CA ILE A 271 -18.63 -19.42 2.76
C ILE A 271 -18.09 -20.67 2.07
N ALA A 272 -18.27 -21.81 2.72
CA ALA A 272 -17.89 -23.11 2.19
C ALA A 272 -18.81 -23.52 1.03
N PRO A 273 -18.37 -24.44 0.15
CA PRO A 273 -19.20 -24.95 -0.95
C PRO A 273 -20.54 -25.56 -0.52
N ASP A 274 -20.62 -26.09 0.71
CA ASP A 274 -21.84 -26.66 1.29
C ASP A 274 -22.79 -25.61 1.90
N GLY A 275 -22.42 -24.32 1.84
CA GLY A 275 -23.16 -23.20 2.42
C GLY A 275 -22.83 -22.90 3.88
N THR A 276 -21.92 -23.65 4.52
CA THR A 276 -21.42 -23.34 5.87
C THR A 276 -20.74 -21.98 5.86
N VAL A 277 -21.09 -21.11 6.82
CA VAL A 277 -20.48 -19.78 6.95
C VAL A 277 -19.47 -19.78 8.08
N TRP A 278 -18.28 -19.28 7.79
CA TRP A 278 -17.20 -19.09 8.75
C TRP A 278 -16.96 -17.59 8.93
N VAL A 279 -16.90 -17.15 10.18
CA VAL A 279 -16.77 -15.75 10.57
C VAL A 279 -15.56 -15.61 11.49
N GLY A 280 -14.61 -14.78 11.08
CA GLY A 280 -13.43 -14.41 11.88
C GLY A 280 -13.68 -13.13 12.66
N SER A 281 -13.01 -13.02 13.81
CA SER A 281 -12.99 -11.82 14.64
C SER A 281 -11.57 -11.53 15.11
N CYS A 282 -11.13 -10.28 14.91
CA CYS A 282 -9.90 -9.78 15.51
C CYS A 282 -10.14 -8.94 16.77
N ASP A 283 -10.13 -9.60 17.93
CA ASP A 283 -10.23 -8.98 19.25
C ASP A 283 -9.59 -9.89 20.32
N VAL A 284 -9.34 -9.37 21.53
CA VAL A 284 -8.86 -10.17 22.67
C VAL A 284 -9.82 -11.34 22.98
N ARG A 285 -11.13 -11.12 22.80
CA ARG A 285 -12.18 -12.14 22.92
C ARG A 285 -12.65 -12.65 21.55
N GLY A 286 -11.81 -12.55 20.53
CA GLY A 286 -12.11 -12.96 19.17
C GLY A 286 -12.12 -14.48 18.99
N GLY A 287 -11.78 -14.91 17.77
CA GLY A 287 -11.77 -16.29 17.34
C GLY A 287 -12.64 -16.49 16.11
N ILE A 288 -13.18 -17.69 15.96
CA ILE A 288 -13.95 -18.10 14.79
C ILE A 288 -15.35 -18.55 15.19
N SER A 289 -16.35 -18.21 14.38
CA SER A 289 -17.71 -18.75 14.48
C SER A 289 -18.09 -19.45 13.19
N ARG A 290 -18.57 -20.68 13.29
CA ARG A 290 -19.07 -21.51 12.19
C ARG A 290 -20.59 -21.63 12.28
N PHE A 291 -21.30 -21.30 11.21
CA PHE A 291 -22.75 -21.45 11.09
C PHE A 291 -23.10 -22.52 10.06
N ASP A 292 -23.84 -23.53 10.49
CA ASP A 292 -24.26 -24.67 9.64
C ASP A 292 -25.67 -24.52 9.06
N GLY A 293 -26.26 -23.32 9.16
CA GLY A 293 -27.65 -23.06 8.79
C GLY A 293 -28.66 -23.23 9.93
N GLN A 294 -28.29 -23.90 11.03
CA GLN A 294 -29.14 -24.11 12.20
C GLN A 294 -28.59 -23.40 13.43
N GLY A 295 -27.28 -23.47 13.68
CA GLY A 295 -26.66 -22.93 14.87
C GLY A 295 -25.19 -22.56 14.69
N TRP A 296 -24.65 -21.90 15.70
CA TRP A 296 -23.27 -21.44 15.74
C TRP A 296 -22.40 -22.39 16.59
N THR A 297 -21.23 -22.72 16.07
CA THR A 297 -20.13 -23.37 16.80
C THR A 297 -18.94 -22.42 16.82
N THR A 298 -18.28 -22.23 17.96
CA THR A 298 -17.18 -21.27 18.09
C THR A 298 -15.86 -21.95 18.40
N TYR A 299 -14.77 -21.37 17.91
CA TYR A 299 -13.40 -21.82 18.18
C TYR A 299 -12.54 -20.65 18.64
N ASP A 300 -11.69 -20.90 19.63
CA ASP A 300 -10.65 -19.96 20.07
C ASP A 300 -9.31 -20.67 20.33
N LYS A 301 -8.35 -19.96 20.91
CA LYS A 301 -7.01 -20.49 21.22
C LYS A 301 -7.04 -21.73 22.12
N SER A 302 -8.05 -21.87 23.00
CA SER A 302 -8.22 -23.05 23.85
C SER A 302 -8.69 -24.29 23.08
N ASP A 303 -9.30 -24.10 21.89
CA ASP A 303 -9.68 -25.16 20.97
C ASP A 303 -8.55 -25.55 19.98
N GLY A 304 -7.41 -24.85 20.05
CA GLY A 304 -6.21 -25.12 19.23
C GLY A 304 -5.90 -24.09 18.16
N LEU A 305 -6.70 -23.03 18.01
CA LEU A 305 -6.41 -21.92 17.11
C LEU A 305 -5.08 -21.21 17.51
N GLY A 306 -4.31 -20.71 16.54
CA GLY A 306 -3.01 -20.08 16.80
C GLY A 306 -3.11 -18.80 17.63
N ASP A 307 -4.10 -17.96 17.31
CA ASP A 307 -4.43 -16.75 18.06
C ASP A 307 -5.92 -16.38 17.95
N ASN A 308 -6.43 -15.62 18.92
CA ASN A 308 -7.82 -15.17 18.93
C ASN A 308 -8.06 -13.99 17.99
N CYS A 309 -7.03 -13.25 17.58
CA CYS A 309 -7.20 -12.25 16.54
C CYS A 309 -7.09 -12.93 15.17
N VAL A 310 -8.25 -13.19 14.55
CA VAL A 310 -8.36 -13.79 13.21
C VAL A 310 -8.67 -12.69 12.20
N GLU A 311 -7.81 -12.47 11.22
CA GLU A 311 -7.97 -11.40 10.22
C GLU A 311 -8.59 -11.94 8.93
N ALA A 312 -8.22 -13.14 8.51
CA ALA A 312 -8.68 -13.73 7.25
C ALA A 312 -9.12 -15.19 7.43
N ILE A 313 -10.12 -15.62 6.67
CA ILE A 313 -10.54 -17.02 6.58
C ILE A 313 -10.77 -17.36 5.11
N VAL A 314 -10.35 -18.55 4.70
CA VAL A 314 -10.70 -19.15 3.42
C VAL A 314 -11.05 -20.62 3.61
N VAL A 315 -11.99 -21.13 2.82
CA VAL A 315 -12.37 -22.54 2.80
C VAL A 315 -11.92 -23.13 1.46
N ALA A 316 -11.07 -24.15 1.50
CA ALA A 316 -10.64 -24.90 0.32
C ALA A 316 -11.80 -25.75 -0.23
N SER A 317 -11.66 -26.20 -1.48
CA SER A 317 -12.67 -27.02 -2.16
C SER A 317 -12.90 -28.38 -1.50
N ASP A 318 -11.93 -28.90 -0.74
CA ASP A 318 -12.04 -30.13 0.05
C ASP A 318 -12.67 -29.92 1.44
N GLY A 319 -13.06 -28.68 1.77
CA GLY A 319 -13.64 -28.31 3.06
C GLY A 319 -12.63 -27.92 4.13
N THR A 320 -11.32 -28.00 3.85
CA THR A 320 -10.28 -27.51 4.76
C THR A 320 -10.43 -26.01 4.98
N VAL A 321 -10.38 -25.56 6.23
CA VAL A 321 -10.40 -24.13 6.56
C VAL A 321 -9.01 -23.65 6.88
N TRP A 322 -8.62 -22.52 6.33
CA TRP A 322 -7.40 -21.82 6.69
C TRP A 322 -7.76 -20.46 7.29
N ALA A 323 -7.21 -20.16 8.46
CA ALA A 323 -7.44 -18.92 9.19
C ALA A 323 -6.11 -18.19 9.40
N GLY A 324 -6.02 -16.98 8.89
CA GLY A 324 -4.92 -16.06 9.15
C GLY A 324 -5.12 -15.39 10.51
N THR A 325 -4.14 -15.52 11.40
CA THR A 325 -4.17 -14.97 12.75
C THR A 325 -2.94 -14.10 13.02
N LYS A 326 -2.92 -13.37 14.14
CA LYS A 326 -1.70 -12.68 14.60
C LYS A 326 -0.61 -13.60 15.17
N GLY A 327 -0.88 -14.90 15.25
CA GLY A 327 0.06 -15.94 15.72
C GLY A 327 0.36 -16.99 14.67
N GLY A 328 0.31 -16.62 13.38
CA GLY A 328 0.52 -17.49 12.23
C GLY A 328 -0.77 -17.88 11.52
N VAL A 329 -0.69 -18.91 10.67
CA VAL A 329 -1.84 -19.45 9.95
C VAL A 329 -2.29 -20.78 10.55
N SER A 330 -3.59 -20.91 10.80
CA SER A 330 -4.21 -22.10 11.39
C SER A 330 -5.01 -22.86 10.34
N LYS A 331 -4.74 -24.17 10.19
CA LYS A 331 -5.47 -25.11 9.34
C LYS A 331 -6.44 -25.94 10.18
N PHE A 332 -7.69 -26.04 9.75
CA PHE A 332 -8.69 -26.93 10.33
C PHE A 332 -9.05 -28.03 9.34
N ASP A 333 -8.89 -29.30 9.75
CA ASP A 333 -9.21 -30.48 8.94
C ASP A 333 -10.65 -31.01 9.15
N GLY A 334 -11.48 -30.24 9.87
CA GLY A 334 -12.82 -30.66 10.31
C GLY A 334 -12.85 -31.19 11.75
N ILE A 335 -11.69 -31.49 12.33
CA ILE A 335 -11.56 -32.05 13.68
C ILE A 335 -10.53 -31.26 14.51
N ASN A 336 -9.33 -31.05 13.97
CA ASN A 336 -8.19 -30.47 14.69
C ASN A 336 -7.69 -29.21 13.99
N TRP A 337 -7.17 -28.29 14.82
CA TRP A 337 -6.39 -27.16 14.37
C TRP A 337 -4.90 -27.52 14.33
N THR A 338 -4.23 -27.16 13.23
CA THR A 338 -2.76 -27.23 13.07
C THR A 338 -2.25 -25.83 12.74
N ASN A 339 -1.23 -25.35 13.46
CA ASN A 339 -0.74 -23.98 13.33
C ASN A 339 0.64 -23.96 12.66
N TYR A 340 0.85 -23.00 11.77
CA TYR A 340 2.13 -22.75 11.10
C TYR A 340 2.59 -21.33 11.35
N THR A 341 3.87 -21.19 11.67
CA THR A 341 4.54 -19.95 12.05
C THR A 341 5.82 -19.75 11.24
N THR A 342 6.54 -18.68 11.54
CA THR A 342 7.90 -18.45 11.03
C THR A 342 8.85 -19.61 11.35
N ALA A 343 8.64 -20.34 12.45
CA ALA A 343 9.41 -21.54 12.78
C ALA A 343 9.20 -22.69 11.78
N ASP A 344 8.06 -22.69 11.07
CA ASP A 344 7.70 -23.69 10.07
C ASP A 344 8.02 -23.26 8.63
N GLY A 345 8.46 -22.00 8.45
CA GLY A 345 8.82 -21.42 7.15
C GLY A 345 7.90 -20.32 6.63
N LEU A 346 6.91 -19.89 7.43
CA LEU A 346 6.09 -18.72 7.10
C LEU A 346 6.94 -17.44 7.08
N ALA A 347 6.59 -16.47 6.22
CA ALA A 347 7.30 -15.20 6.09
C ALA A 347 7.25 -14.40 7.40
N GLY A 348 6.04 -14.28 7.98
CA GLY A 348 5.76 -13.57 9.23
C GLY A 348 4.58 -14.19 9.97
N ASP A 349 4.55 -14.01 11.29
CA ASP A 349 3.49 -14.55 12.14
C ASP A 349 2.21 -13.70 12.11
N SER A 350 2.30 -12.41 11.75
CA SER A 350 1.12 -11.57 11.61
C SER A 350 0.51 -11.77 10.22
N VAL A 351 -0.46 -12.68 10.12
CA VAL A 351 -1.16 -12.98 8.87
C VAL A 351 -2.35 -12.04 8.68
N ASN A 352 -2.40 -11.37 7.53
CA ASN A 352 -3.48 -10.44 7.18
C ASN A 352 -4.41 -11.01 6.10
N ALA A 353 -3.90 -11.88 5.21
CA ALA A 353 -4.66 -12.44 4.11
C ALA A 353 -4.33 -13.91 3.88
N VAL A 354 -5.34 -14.69 3.46
CA VAL A 354 -5.17 -16.09 3.07
C VAL A 354 -6.02 -16.39 1.85
N ALA A 355 -5.46 -17.10 0.88
CA ALA A 355 -6.17 -17.60 -0.29
C ALA A 355 -5.74 -19.03 -0.62
N VAL A 356 -6.59 -19.78 -1.32
CA VAL A 356 -6.26 -21.12 -1.84
C VAL A 356 -6.39 -21.08 -3.35
N ASP A 357 -5.32 -21.46 -4.06
CA ASP A 357 -5.34 -21.50 -5.51
C ASP A 357 -6.04 -22.75 -6.06
N GLN A 358 -6.24 -22.79 -7.37
CA GLN A 358 -6.94 -23.89 -8.05
C GLN A 358 -6.21 -25.24 -7.95
N ASN A 359 -4.91 -25.23 -7.63
CA ASN A 359 -4.10 -26.43 -7.40
C ASN A 359 -4.09 -26.86 -5.93
N GLY A 360 -4.81 -26.14 -5.06
CA GLY A 360 -4.88 -26.40 -3.62
C GLY A 360 -3.70 -25.82 -2.84
N ALA A 361 -2.82 -25.02 -3.47
CA ALA A 361 -1.75 -24.36 -2.73
C ALA A 361 -2.31 -23.18 -1.95
N VAL A 362 -1.79 -22.98 -0.74
CA VAL A 362 -2.24 -21.94 0.18
C VAL A 362 -1.29 -20.77 0.07
N TRP A 363 -1.85 -19.59 -0.14
CA TRP A 363 -1.13 -18.32 -0.22
C TRP A 363 -1.46 -17.51 1.02
N VAL A 364 -0.43 -17.06 1.73
CA VAL A 364 -0.54 -16.38 3.01
C VAL A 364 0.17 -15.03 2.92
N GLY A 365 -0.58 -13.95 3.09
CA GLY A 365 -0.08 -12.57 3.10
C GLY A 365 0.19 -12.14 4.53
N THR A 366 1.41 -11.67 4.77
CA THR A 366 1.91 -11.28 6.10
C THR A 366 2.36 -9.82 6.08
N ASP A 367 2.81 -9.31 7.23
CA ASP A 367 3.46 -8.01 7.36
C ASP A 367 4.87 -7.95 6.76
N VAL A 368 5.46 -9.08 6.39
CA VAL A 368 6.85 -9.17 5.92
C VAL A 368 7.02 -9.96 4.61
N GLY A 369 5.92 -10.26 3.91
CA GLY A 369 5.93 -10.91 2.60
C GLY A 369 4.76 -11.86 2.37
N VAL A 370 4.85 -12.62 1.28
CA VAL A 370 3.90 -13.69 0.93
C VAL A 370 4.55 -15.04 1.14
N SER A 371 3.83 -15.99 1.74
CA SER A 371 4.23 -17.40 1.77
C SER A 371 3.26 -18.28 1.01
N ARG A 372 3.80 -19.22 0.24
CA ARG A 372 3.07 -20.26 -0.48
C ARG A 372 3.34 -21.62 0.15
N PHE A 373 2.30 -22.37 0.45
CA PHE A 373 2.38 -23.76 0.90
C PHE A 373 1.79 -24.70 -0.15
N ASP A 374 2.59 -25.65 -0.62
CA ASP A 374 2.17 -26.65 -1.61
C ASP A 374 1.62 -27.95 -0.99
N GLY A 375 1.43 -27.97 0.33
CA GLY A 375 1.08 -29.16 1.10
C GLY A 375 2.27 -29.85 1.77
N GLN A 376 3.50 -29.49 1.40
CA GLN A 376 4.73 -30.06 1.96
C GLN A 376 5.74 -28.99 2.37
N THR A 377 5.93 -27.96 1.55
CA THR A 377 6.97 -26.95 1.72
C THR A 377 6.41 -25.54 1.66
N TRP A 378 7.00 -24.67 2.47
CA TRP A 378 6.76 -23.23 2.43
C TRP A 378 7.80 -22.56 1.52
N THR A 379 7.33 -21.70 0.63
CA THR A 379 8.15 -20.81 -0.20
C THR A 379 7.75 -19.37 0.09
N THR A 380 8.71 -18.49 0.34
CA THR A 380 8.44 -17.09 0.68
C THR A 380 8.86 -16.18 -0.46
N TYR A 381 8.04 -15.15 -0.71
CA TYR A 381 8.26 -14.10 -1.69
C TYR A 381 8.27 -12.75 -1.00
N THR A 382 9.30 -11.97 -1.29
CA THR A 382 9.61 -10.68 -0.69
C THR A 382 9.83 -9.65 -1.80
N PRO A 383 10.13 -8.38 -1.48
CA PRO A 383 10.49 -7.41 -2.51
C PRO A 383 11.69 -7.80 -3.37
N ASP A 384 12.62 -8.60 -2.84
CA ASP A 384 13.75 -9.11 -3.62
C ASP A 384 13.32 -10.10 -4.72
N ASP A 385 12.14 -10.69 -4.59
CA ASP A 385 11.55 -11.63 -5.56
C ASP A 385 10.64 -10.93 -6.58
N GLY A 386 10.28 -9.66 -6.36
CA GLY A 386 9.42 -8.87 -7.24
C GLY A 386 8.10 -8.37 -6.62
N LEU A 387 7.84 -8.68 -5.35
CA LEU A 387 6.70 -8.12 -4.60
C LEU A 387 6.90 -6.61 -4.39
N VAL A 388 5.87 -5.78 -4.66
CA VAL A 388 6.04 -4.31 -4.61
C VAL A 388 6.28 -3.80 -3.18
N ASN A 389 5.70 -4.48 -2.19
CA ASN A 389 5.82 -4.12 -0.79
C ASN A 389 5.58 -5.36 0.09
N PRO A 390 6.33 -5.55 1.19
CA PRO A 390 6.23 -6.75 2.02
C PRO A 390 4.95 -6.80 2.86
N GLU A 391 4.31 -5.67 3.15
CA GLU A 391 3.09 -5.62 3.94
C GLU A 391 1.87 -5.94 3.05
N VAL A 392 1.49 -7.21 3.03
CA VAL A 392 0.41 -7.74 2.20
C VAL A 392 -0.89 -7.65 2.99
N SER A 393 -1.90 -7.01 2.39
CA SER A 393 -3.22 -6.76 2.97
C SER A 393 -4.31 -7.65 2.36
N ALA A 394 -4.17 -8.06 1.10
CA ALA A 394 -5.17 -8.84 0.38
C ALA A 394 -4.52 -9.78 -0.63
N ILE A 395 -5.16 -10.93 -0.87
CA ILE A 395 -4.77 -11.88 -1.91
C ILE A 395 -6.02 -12.29 -2.70
N ALA A 396 -5.95 -12.20 -4.03
CA ALA A 396 -6.98 -12.73 -4.92
C ALA A 396 -6.37 -13.72 -5.90
N VAL A 397 -7.01 -14.88 -6.04
CA VAL A 397 -6.69 -15.87 -7.08
C VAL A 397 -7.61 -15.58 -8.26
N ALA A 398 -7.02 -15.27 -9.41
CA ALA A 398 -7.76 -15.04 -10.63
C ALA A 398 -8.22 -16.37 -11.28
N PRO A 399 -9.30 -16.34 -12.09
CA PRO A 399 -9.77 -17.51 -12.82
C PRO A 399 -8.74 -18.13 -13.77
N ASP A 400 -7.77 -17.35 -14.26
CA ASP A 400 -6.66 -17.83 -15.09
C ASP A 400 -5.50 -18.45 -14.27
N GLY A 401 -5.65 -18.52 -12.95
CA GLY A 401 -4.64 -19.04 -12.03
C GLY A 401 -3.58 -18.03 -11.59
N SER A 402 -3.59 -16.80 -12.13
CA SER A 402 -2.70 -15.75 -11.67
C SER A 402 -3.11 -15.20 -10.30
N LEU A 403 -2.16 -14.59 -9.60
CA LEU A 403 -2.37 -14.12 -8.23
C LEU A 403 -2.17 -12.62 -8.15
N TRP A 404 -3.06 -11.97 -7.42
CA TRP A 404 -3.01 -10.53 -7.15
C TRP A 404 -2.82 -10.31 -5.66
N PHE A 405 -1.88 -9.45 -5.31
CA PHE A 405 -1.49 -9.12 -3.95
C PHE A 405 -1.71 -7.63 -3.73
N GLY A 406 -2.68 -7.29 -2.87
CA GLY A 406 -2.84 -5.95 -2.36
C GLY A 406 -1.81 -5.71 -1.26
N THR A 407 -1.14 -4.57 -1.31
CA THR A 407 -0.09 -4.22 -0.35
C THR A 407 -0.22 -2.76 0.07
N LEU A 408 0.53 -2.33 1.08
CA LEU A 408 0.58 -0.91 1.45
C LEU A 408 1.37 -0.04 0.47
N GLY A 409 2.05 -0.64 -0.51
CA GLY A 409 2.88 0.06 -1.51
C GLY A 409 2.43 -0.12 -2.97
N GLY A 410 1.24 -0.68 -3.19
CA GLY A 410 0.66 -0.91 -4.51
C GLY A 410 0.02 -2.29 -4.63
N VAL A 411 -0.10 -2.77 -5.85
CA VAL A 411 -0.59 -4.10 -6.18
C VAL A 411 0.47 -4.88 -6.94
N SER A 412 0.73 -6.11 -6.55
CA SER A 412 1.57 -7.03 -7.32
C SER A 412 0.74 -8.12 -7.97
N HIS A 413 1.07 -8.45 -9.22
CA HIS A 413 0.47 -9.51 -10.02
C HIS A 413 1.53 -10.55 -10.34
N LEU A 414 1.29 -11.79 -9.95
CA LEU A 414 2.12 -12.95 -10.26
C LEU A 414 1.41 -13.81 -11.30
N LYS A 415 1.98 -13.90 -12.49
CA LYS A 415 1.47 -14.71 -13.59
C LYS A 415 2.61 -15.48 -14.25
N ASP A 416 2.47 -16.80 -14.33
CA ASP A 416 3.46 -17.69 -14.94
C ASP A 416 4.90 -17.49 -14.38
N GLY A 417 5.00 -17.23 -13.07
CA GLY A 417 6.28 -16.97 -12.40
C GLY A 417 6.86 -15.57 -12.60
N SER A 418 6.17 -14.70 -13.35
CA SER A 418 6.58 -13.31 -13.61
C SER A 418 5.80 -12.35 -12.72
N TRP A 419 6.53 -11.40 -12.12
CA TRP A 419 5.95 -10.34 -11.30
C TRP A 419 5.77 -9.06 -12.11
N GLN A 420 4.58 -8.48 -11.98
CA GLN A 420 4.25 -7.14 -12.43
C GLN A 420 3.68 -6.34 -11.26
N SER A 421 3.97 -5.05 -11.18
CA SER A 421 3.45 -4.19 -10.12
C SER A 421 2.69 -3.01 -10.69
N TYR A 422 1.69 -2.55 -9.94
CA TYR A 422 0.87 -1.39 -10.23
C TYR A 422 0.89 -0.48 -9.01
N THR A 423 1.18 0.79 -9.23
CA THR A 423 1.26 1.86 -8.23
C THR A 423 0.42 3.06 -8.68
N GLU A 424 0.41 4.14 -7.89
CA GLU A 424 -0.17 5.43 -8.30
C GLU A 424 0.42 5.95 -9.61
N ARG A 425 1.68 5.59 -9.90
CA ARG A 425 2.36 5.95 -11.16
C ARG A 425 1.76 5.24 -12.36
N ASP A 426 1.23 4.03 -12.13
CA ASP A 426 0.59 3.19 -13.13
C ASP A 426 -0.93 3.44 -13.20
N GLY A 427 -1.42 4.45 -12.47
CA GLY A 427 -2.80 4.90 -12.52
C GLY A 427 -3.69 4.39 -11.39
N LEU A 428 -3.16 3.69 -10.38
CA LEU A 428 -3.93 3.42 -9.16
C LEU A 428 -4.30 4.75 -8.46
N PRO A 429 -5.49 4.83 -7.83
CA PRO A 429 -5.87 6.02 -7.07
C PRO A 429 -5.08 6.14 -5.75
N SER A 430 -4.59 5.02 -5.21
CA SER A 430 -3.78 4.96 -3.99
C SER A 430 -2.84 3.75 -4.05
N ASN A 431 -1.64 3.88 -3.49
CA ASN A 431 -0.75 2.74 -3.26
C ASN A 431 -1.25 1.84 -2.12
N THR A 432 -2.12 2.32 -1.24
CA THR A 432 -2.65 1.51 -0.14
C THR A 432 -3.85 0.68 -0.63
N ALA A 433 -3.55 -0.42 -1.32
CA ALA A 433 -4.55 -1.41 -1.71
C ALA A 433 -4.88 -2.29 -0.51
N ILE A 434 -6.16 -2.40 -0.14
CA ILE A 434 -6.61 -3.12 1.06
C ILE A 434 -7.58 -4.25 0.76
N SER A 435 -8.18 -4.25 -0.42
CA SER A 435 -9.02 -5.36 -0.90
C SER A 435 -8.83 -5.55 -2.40
N ILE A 436 -8.86 -6.79 -2.85
CA ILE A 436 -8.75 -7.14 -4.27
C ILE A 436 -9.74 -8.25 -4.58
N PHE A 437 -10.39 -8.14 -5.74
CA PHE A 437 -11.20 -9.23 -6.29
C PHE A 437 -10.89 -9.40 -7.79
N ALA A 438 -10.46 -10.59 -8.18
CA ALA A 438 -10.24 -10.95 -9.58
C ALA A 438 -11.47 -11.67 -10.14
N ALA A 439 -12.24 -10.97 -10.97
CA ALA A 439 -13.50 -11.42 -11.51
C ALA A 439 -13.35 -12.36 -12.72
N PRO A 440 -14.37 -13.20 -13.00
CA PRO A 440 -14.51 -13.90 -14.28
C PRO A 440 -14.39 -12.93 -15.46
N GLY A 441 -13.65 -13.32 -16.50
CA GLY A 441 -13.37 -12.48 -17.66
C GLY A 441 -12.14 -11.57 -17.54
N GLY A 442 -11.39 -11.66 -16.43
CA GLY A 442 -10.08 -11.00 -16.29
C GLY A 442 -10.14 -9.56 -15.76
N LYS A 443 -11.33 -9.06 -15.41
CA LYS A 443 -11.50 -7.79 -14.69
C LYS A 443 -11.01 -7.95 -13.25
N VAL A 444 -10.28 -6.96 -12.73
CA VAL A 444 -9.82 -6.93 -11.34
C VAL A 444 -10.29 -5.64 -10.67
N TRP A 445 -10.96 -5.78 -9.53
CA TRP A 445 -11.37 -4.68 -8.67
C TRP A 445 -10.37 -4.53 -7.53
N ILE A 446 -9.91 -3.30 -7.28
CA ILE A 446 -8.92 -2.98 -6.25
C ILE A 446 -9.51 -1.90 -5.35
N GLY A 447 -9.87 -2.26 -4.13
CA GLY A 447 -10.33 -1.32 -3.11
C GLY A 447 -9.14 -0.71 -2.37
N THR A 448 -9.18 0.60 -2.22
CA THR A 448 -8.13 1.37 -1.54
C THR A 448 -8.60 1.90 -0.19
N ALA A 449 -7.64 2.30 0.65
CA ALA A 449 -7.94 2.77 1.99
C ALA A 449 -8.75 4.08 2.01
N PHE A 450 -8.54 4.99 1.05
CA PHE A 450 -9.13 6.33 1.09
C PHE A 450 -9.52 6.93 -0.27
N ASP A 451 -9.23 6.27 -1.39
CA ASP A 451 -9.32 6.86 -2.73
C ASP A 451 -10.22 6.03 -3.66
N GLY A 452 -11.15 5.28 -3.07
CA GLY A 452 -12.20 4.54 -3.77
C GLY A 452 -11.71 3.21 -4.32
N VAL A 453 -12.29 2.81 -5.46
CA VAL A 453 -12.02 1.53 -6.12
C VAL A 453 -11.40 1.78 -7.49
N ALA A 454 -10.29 1.10 -7.79
CA ALA A 454 -9.73 1.02 -9.13
C ALA A 454 -10.21 -0.23 -9.85
N VAL A 455 -10.29 -0.15 -11.19
CA VAL A 455 -10.64 -1.27 -12.04
C VAL A 455 -9.54 -1.49 -13.07
N LEU A 456 -8.97 -2.69 -13.08
CA LEU A 456 -8.16 -3.18 -14.19
C LEU A 456 -9.07 -3.99 -15.12
N GLU A 457 -9.20 -3.51 -16.35
CA GLU A 457 -9.89 -4.27 -17.40
C GLU A 457 -8.95 -5.34 -17.96
N PRO A 458 -9.49 -6.48 -18.45
CA PRO A 458 -8.68 -7.49 -19.11
C PRO A 458 -7.94 -6.88 -20.31
N SER A 459 -6.66 -7.24 -20.48
CA SER A 459 -5.91 -6.90 -21.69
C SER A 459 -6.54 -7.60 -22.90
N GLU A 460 -6.88 -6.83 -23.95
CA GLU A 460 -7.48 -7.32 -25.21
C GLU A 460 -6.70 -8.46 -25.88
#